data_AF-A0A7S4C7H3-F1
#
_entry.id   AF-A0A7S4C7H3-F1
#
_cell.length_a   1.000
_cell.length_b   1.000
_cell.length_c   1.000
_cell.angle_alpha   90.00
_cell.angle_beta   90.00
_cell.angle_gamma   90.00
#
_symmetry.space_group_name_H-M   'P 1'
#
loop_
_entity.id
_entity.type
_entity.pdbx_description
1 polymer ?
#
loop_
_entity_poly.entity_id
_entity_poly.type
_entity_poly.pdbx_seq_one_letter_code
_entity_poly.pdbx_strand_id
1 'polypeptide(L)'
;ATQKKRRAQLHDAGNDEGAEDDASAPKAGSENGVQAGAKKVARGSAGGADRNSAAMDVAVNVEETSEATAEAAAKMVAAKTKIIIEEYVRACNSYHSNLDERRVAVEKAEERSLRTLVELHGCAMAEAERLLAPAKEQIGQQHARELADRRTYALEAHSREVLGNRRFDKRGEKSTLKVLMEHGGCTEPHAQQLLEEANIKVTAALADKKAAAQKAMLMRPREPGTVWVVETQPYCRGAGRTSSTIIGTFLTEAEATARAEAYWVNDAYMVDCFGMISCNTAPYSASACVGAGEGVMTVSVLAVDVMQLQTNMLKKALQLRGAATNGTREELRSRLNGLLQLPSTDEVKAMRTVLQETPERSLQLKTLRDVASLPATKEMLTATRIGVAVGKLRAHADNEISSLAADIVQAWRMRLCVEKEKDLELYGNTP
;
A
#
# COMPACT_ATOMS: atom_id res chain seq x y z
N ALA A 1 -30.65 -24.87 27.36
CA ALA A 1 -30.40 -26.32 27.25
C ALA A 1 -30.23 -26.80 25.79
N THR A 2 -30.96 -26.25 24.82
CA THR A 2 -30.93 -26.67 23.41
C THR A 2 -29.70 -26.21 22.59
N GLN A 3 -28.94 -25.22 23.07
CA GLN A 3 -27.68 -24.79 22.43
C GLN A 3 -26.46 -25.66 22.78
N LYS A 4 -26.52 -26.45 23.86
CA LYS A 4 -25.39 -27.30 24.31
C LYS A 4 -25.29 -28.62 23.53
N LYS A 5 -26.33 -29.00 22.78
CA LYS A 5 -26.41 -30.26 22.02
C LYS A 5 -25.84 -30.17 20.59
N ARG A 6 -25.68 -28.96 20.03
CA ARG A 6 -25.09 -28.75 18.69
C ARG A 6 -23.56 -28.71 18.67
N ARG A 7 -22.91 -28.50 19.83
CA ARG A 7 -21.44 -28.39 19.92
C ARG A 7 -20.74 -29.74 20.11
N ALA A 8 -21.50 -30.83 20.28
CA ALA A 8 -20.98 -32.19 20.47
C ALA A 8 -21.04 -33.07 19.21
N GLN A 9 -21.52 -32.56 18.07
CA GLN A 9 -21.67 -33.32 16.82
C GLN A 9 -20.69 -32.90 15.71
N LEU A 10 -19.72 -32.02 16.01
CA LEU A 10 -18.75 -31.50 15.03
C LEU A 10 -17.30 -31.89 15.34
N HIS A 11 -17.07 -32.85 16.24
CA HIS A 11 -15.72 -33.25 16.66
C HIS A 11 -15.38 -34.72 16.38
N ASP A 12 -16.17 -35.42 15.55
CA ASP A 12 -16.08 -36.88 15.40
C ASP A 12 -16.14 -37.36 13.94
N ALA A 13 -15.47 -36.65 13.04
CA ALA A 13 -15.26 -37.12 11.67
C ALA A 13 -13.93 -36.58 11.12
N GLY A 14 -12.94 -37.46 10.99
CA GLY A 14 -11.72 -37.17 10.22
C GLY A 14 -10.43 -37.73 10.81
N ASN A 15 -10.42 -38.99 11.24
CA ASN A 15 -9.20 -39.77 11.40
C ASN A 15 -9.45 -41.08 10.63
N ASP A 16 -8.87 -41.22 9.45
CA ASP A 16 -8.74 -42.51 8.78
C ASP A 16 -7.38 -42.53 8.05
N GLU A 17 -6.49 -43.33 8.59
CA GLU A 17 -5.23 -43.76 8.00
C GLU A 17 -5.52 -44.87 7.01
N GLY A 18 -4.80 -44.94 5.89
CA GLY A 18 -4.83 -46.18 5.10
C GLY A 18 -4.19 -46.14 3.73
N ALA A 19 -3.09 -46.87 3.64
CA ALA A 19 -2.62 -47.66 2.49
C ALA A 19 -1.82 -46.94 1.38
N GLU A 20 -0.51 -47.20 1.47
CA GLU A 20 0.41 -47.59 0.41
C GLU A 20 -0.28 -48.18 -0.84
N ASP A 21 0.18 -47.77 -2.02
CA ASP A 21 0.46 -48.72 -3.09
C ASP A 21 1.42 -48.16 -4.14
N ASP A 22 2.23 -49.10 -4.60
CA ASP A 22 3.41 -49.02 -5.45
C ASP A 22 3.13 -48.68 -6.93
N ALA A 23 4.25 -48.41 -7.61
CA ALA A 23 4.50 -48.62 -9.04
C ALA A 23 4.05 -47.52 -10.04
N SER A 24 5.03 -46.87 -10.66
CA SER A 24 5.52 -47.26 -12.00
C SER A 24 6.28 -46.13 -12.68
N ALA A 25 7.56 -46.39 -12.96
CA ALA A 25 8.38 -45.60 -13.86
C ALA A 25 8.05 -45.91 -15.34
N PRO A 26 8.20 -44.95 -16.26
CA PRO A 26 8.50 -45.26 -17.65
C PRO A 26 9.97 -44.97 -17.97
N LYS A 27 10.67 -46.03 -18.37
CA LYS A 27 11.93 -45.98 -19.11
C LYS A 27 11.68 -45.33 -20.47
N ALA A 28 12.36 -44.22 -20.77
CA ALA A 28 12.53 -43.73 -22.12
C ALA A 28 13.95 -44.08 -22.60
N GLY A 29 14.03 -45.02 -23.53
CA GLY A 29 15.23 -45.29 -24.30
C GLY A 29 15.41 -44.25 -25.40
N SER A 30 16.67 -43.97 -25.73
CA SER A 30 17.06 -43.41 -27.02
C SER A 30 18.55 -43.66 -27.22
N GLU A 31 18.86 -44.82 -27.79
CA GLU A 31 20.13 -45.08 -28.46
C GLU A 31 20.18 -44.26 -29.74
N ASN A 32 21.16 -43.37 -29.87
CA ASN A 32 21.55 -42.82 -31.17
C ASN A 32 23.03 -43.14 -31.39
N GLY A 33 23.25 -44.17 -32.21
CA GLY A 33 24.54 -44.45 -32.80
C GLY A 33 24.87 -43.41 -33.87
N VAL A 34 26.09 -42.88 -33.83
CA VAL A 34 26.69 -42.18 -34.96
C VAL A 34 28.02 -42.86 -35.29
N GLN A 35 28.01 -43.54 -36.42
CA GLN A 35 29.17 -44.06 -37.12
C GLN A 35 29.97 -42.90 -37.73
N ALA A 36 31.27 -42.87 -37.48
CA ALA A 36 32.29 -42.26 -38.34
C ALA A 36 33.53 -43.16 -38.18
N GLY A 37 34.02 -43.88 -39.19
CA GLY A 37 34.38 -43.40 -40.51
C GLY A 37 35.89 -43.63 -40.68
N ALA A 38 36.34 -44.88 -40.58
CA ALA A 38 37.74 -45.25 -40.70
C ALA A 38 38.19 -45.14 -42.17
N LYS A 39 38.94 -44.09 -42.49
CA LYS A 39 39.51 -43.87 -43.83
C LYS A 39 40.85 -44.60 -43.93
N LYS A 40 40.80 -45.71 -44.65
CA LYS A 40 41.90 -46.50 -45.21
C LYS A 40 42.76 -45.60 -46.13
N VAL A 41 44.05 -45.45 -45.85
CA VAL A 41 45.02 -44.88 -46.80
C VAL A 41 46.20 -45.84 -46.97
N ALA A 42 46.58 -45.98 -48.22
CA ALA A 42 47.38 -47.02 -48.83
C ALA A 42 48.86 -47.03 -48.39
N ARG A 43 49.38 -48.25 -48.34
CA ARG A 43 50.78 -48.61 -48.56
C ARG A 43 51.27 -48.02 -49.89
N GLY A 44 52.41 -47.33 -49.85
CA GLY A 44 53.25 -47.03 -51.00
C GLY A 44 54.72 -47.19 -50.59
N SER A 45 55.40 -48.14 -51.21
CA SER A 45 56.81 -48.47 -51.00
C SER A 45 57.69 -47.75 -52.02
N ALA A 46 58.94 -47.49 -51.58
CA ALA A 46 60.20 -47.48 -52.35
C ALA A 46 60.76 -46.14 -52.88
N GLY A 47 62.08 -46.02 -52.71
CA GLY A 47 62.98 -44.92 -53.12
C GLY A 47 63.56 -44.22 -51.88
N GLY A 48 64.81 -44.38 -51.45
CA GLY A 48 66.03 -44.74 -52.17
C GLY A 48 66.84 -43.47 -52.45
N ALA A 49 67.98 -43.34 -51.77
CA ALA A 49 69.09 -42.39 -51.97
C ALA A 49 69.17 -41.15 -51.06
N ASP A 50 70.43 -40.87 -50.70
CA ASP A 50 71.03 -39.65 -50.16
C ASP A 50 70.93 -39.37 -48.66
N ARG A 51 71.69 -40.20 -47.93
CA ARG A 51 72.26 -39.86 -46.61
C ARG A 51 73.48 -38.96 -46.82
N ASN A 52 73.38 -37.71 -46.33
CA ASN A 52 74.45 -36.85 -45.77
C ASN A 52 74.27 -35.38 -46.17
N SER A 53 73.20 -34.73 -45.70
CA SER A 53 73.16 -33.25 -45.57
C SER A 53 72.04 -32.71 -44.66
N ALA A 54 71.19 -33.54 -44.04
CA ALA A 54 69.99 -33.09 -43.32
C ALA A 54 70.02 -33.33 -41.80
N ALA A 55 71.20 -33.32 -41.18
CA ALA A 55 71.32 -33.52 -39.72
C ALA A 55 71.15 -32.22 -38.90
N MET A 56 71.11 -31.04 -39.55
CA MET A 56 70.84 -29.76 -38.85
C MET A 56 69.39 -29.28 -38.99
N ASP A 57 68.67 -29.58 -40.07
CA ASP A 57 67.26 -29.16 -40.25
C ASP A 57 66.24 -30.04 -39.47
N VAL A 58 66.66 -31.21 -38.98
CA VAL A 58 65.80 -32.09 -38.17
C VAL A 58 65.76 -31.65 -36.69
N ALA A 59 66.79 -30.96 -36.20
CA ALA A 59 66.79 -30.42 -34.84
C ALA A 59 65.83 -29.23 -34.70
N VAL A 60 65.73 -28.38 -35.72
CA VAL A 60 64.84 -27.20 -35.74
C VAL A 60 63.35 -27.60 -35.76
N ASN A 61 62.98 -28.66 -36.49
CA ASN A 61 61.59 -29.14 -36.55
C ASN A 61 61.12 -29.85 -35.26
N VAL A 62 62.03 -30.38 -34.44
CA VAL A 62 61.67 -31.02 -33.15
C VAL A 62 61.36 -29.97 -32.09
N GLU A 63 62.02 -28.81 -32.11
CA GLU A 63 61.73 -27.72 -31.19
C GLU A 63 60.36 -27.07 -31.51
N GLU A 64 60.06 -26.77 -32.78
CA GLU A 64 58.78 -26.18 -33.18
C GLU A 64 57.57 -27.10 -32.88
N THR A 65 57.74 -28.42 -33.03
CA THR A 65 56.68 -29.38 -32.69
C THR A 65 56.49 -29.52 -31.18
N SER A 66 57.55 -29.38 -30.39
CA SER A 66 57.46 -29.40 -28.92
C SER A 66 56.72 -28.18 -28.38
N GLU A 67 56.95 -26.99 -28.94
CA GLU A 67 56.30 -25.75 -28.52
C GLU A 67 54.80 -25.75 -28.87
N ALA A 68 54.44 -26.22 -30.06
CA ALA A 68 53.03 -26.37 -30.46
C ALA A 68 52.27 -27.36 -29.56
N THR A 69 52.93 -28.43 -29.10
CA THR A 69 52.29 -29.38 -28.17
C THR A 69 52.13 -28.82 -26.76
N ALA A 70 53.10 -28.02 -26.28
CA ALA A 70 53.00 -27.34 -24.99
C ALA A 70 51.89 -26.28 -25.00
N GLU A 71 51.76 -25.51 -26.08
CA GLU A 71 50.68 -24.52 -26.24
C GLU A 71 49.30 -25.19 -26.28
N ALA A 72 49.17 -26.31 -27.01
CA ALA A 72 47.93 -27.08 -27.06
C ALA A 72 47.55 -27.66 -25.68
N ALA A 73 48.52 -28.17 -24.92
CA ALA A 73 48.31 -28.64 -23.56
C ALA A 73 47.89 -27.50 -22.62
N ALA A 74 48.53 -26.34 -22.70
CA ALA A 74 48.17 -25.15 -21.92
C ALA A 74 46.74 -24.67 -22.23
N LYS A 75 46.33 -24.63 -23.50
CA LYS A 75 44.96 -24.30 -23.91
C LYS A 75 43.94 -25.31 -23.37
N MET A 76 44.27 -26.61 -23.38
CA MET A 76 43.40 -27.65 -22.83
C MET A 76 43.24 -27.51 -21.30
N VAL A 77 44.32 -27.23 -20.58
CA VAL A 77 44.30 -27.00 -19.13
C VAL A 77 43.49 -25.75 -18.78
N ALA A 78 43.66 -24.66 -19.53
CA ALA A 78 42.87 -23.44 -19.37
C ALA A 78 41.37 -23.69 -19.62
N ALA A 79 41.02 -24.44 -20.67
CA ALA A 79 39.62 -24.80 -20.97
C ALA A 79 38.99 -25.66 -19.86
N LYS A 80 39.71 -26.65 -19.34
CA LYS A 80 39.24 -27.47 -18.21
C LYS A 80 39.08 -26.67 -16.93
N THR A 81 40.00 -25.75 -16.66
CA THR A 81 39.91 -24.82 -15.52
C THR A 81 38.65 -23.98 -15.59
N LYS A 82 38.34 -23.45 -16.79
CA LYS A 82 37.11 -22.69 -17.02
C LYS A 82 35.86 -23.52 -16.72
N ILE A 83 35.81 -24.78 -17.19
CA ILE A 83 34.68 -25.69 -16.94
C ILE A 83 34.50 -25.93 -15.43
N ILE A 84 35.57 -26.18 -14.69
CA ILE A 84 35.51 -26.40 -13.23
C ILE A 84 34.95 -25.15 -12.52
N ILE A 85 35.41 -23.96 -12.91
CA ILE A 85 34.90 -22.71 -12.35
C ILE A 85 33.41 -22.51 -12.68
N GLU A 86 32.98 -22.80 -13.91
CA GLU A 86 31.58 -22.72 -14.32
C GLU A 86 30.70 -23.72 -13.55
N GLU A 87 31.19 -24.93 -13.28
CA GLU A 87 30.50 -25.92 -12.46
C GLU A 87 30.40 -25.51 -10.99
N TYR A 88 31.46 -24.91 -10.43
CA TYR A 88 31.43 -24.31 -9.09
C TYR A 88 30.35 -23.23 -9.00
N VAL A 89 30.35 -22.27 -9.93
CA VAL A 89 29.34 -21.21 -10.00
C VAL A 89 27.94 -21.79 -10.14
N ARG A 90 27.75 -22.79 -11.00
CA ARG A 90 26.46 -23.47 -11.19
C ARG A 90 25.99 -24.15 -9.90
N ALA A 91 26.88 -24.81 -9.17
CA ALA A 91 26.56 -25.45 -7.90
C ALA A 91 26.16 -24.42 -6.83
N CYS A 92 26.89 -23.31 -6.71
CA CYS A 92 26.57 -22.22 -5.77
C CYS A 92 25.25 -21.50 -6.09
N ASN A 93 24.85 -21.51 -7.36
CA ASN A 93 23.59 -20.95 -7.84
C ASN A 93 22.42 -21.95 -7.85
N SER A 94 22.65 -23.21 -7.47
CA SER A 94 21.56 -24.17 -7.34
C SER A 94 20.61 -23.75 -6.20
N TYR A 95 19.31 -23.89 -6.44
CA TYR A 95 18.29 -23.39 -5.54
C TYR A 95 18.24 -24.24 -4.26
N HIS A 96 18.45 -23.58 -3.12
CA HIS A 96 18.25 -24.16 -1.80
C HIS A 96 17.24 -23.31 -1.02
N SER A 97 16.24 -23.97 -0.45
CA SER A 97 15.18 -23.33 0.35
C SER A 97 15.72 -22.72 1.64
N ASN A 98 16.84 -23.22 2.15
CA ASN A 98 17.45 -22.79 3.41
C ASN A 98 18.87 -22.23 3.17
N LEU A 99 19.21 -21.13 3.84
CA LEU A 99 20.54 -20.51 3.79
C LEU A 99 21.64 -21.42 4.36
N ASP A 100 21.33 -22.20 5.40
CA ASP A 100 22.31 -23.12 6.00
C ASP A 100 22.65 -24.28 5.04
N GLU A 101 21.65 -24.82 4.36
CA GLU A 101 21.86 -25.83 3.31
C GLU A 101 22.69 -25.25 2.16
N ARG A 102 22.42 -24.00 1.78
CA ARG A 102 23.21 -23.30 0.76
C ARG A 102 24.66 -23.12 1.18
N ARG A 103 24.91 -22.73 2.43
CA ARG A 103 26.29 -22.58 2.94
C ARG A 103 27.06 -23.89 2.85
N VAL A 104 26.47 -24.99 3.34
CA VAL A 104 27.08 -26.32 3.29
C VAL A 104 27.29 -26.79 1.84
N ALA A 105 26.37 -26.50 0.93
CA ALA A 105 26.50 -26.84 -0.48
C ALA A 105 27.65 -26.07 -1.16
N VAL A 106 27.80 -24.78 -0.85
CA VAL A 106 28.90 -23.94 -1.35
C VAL A 106 30.24 -24.45 -0.83
N GLU A 107 30.36 -24.74 0.47
CA GLU A 107 31.58 -25.32 1.07
C GLU A 107 31.98 -26.65 0.39
N LYS A 108 31.01 -27.54 0.16
CA LYS A 108 31.24 -28.82 -0.55
C LYS A 108 31.58 -28.65 -2.03
N ALA A 109 31.03 -27.63 -2.69
CA ALA A 109 31.35 -27.32 -4.08
C ALA A 109 32.77 -26.74 -4.19
N GLU A 110 33.15 -25.90 -3.23
CA GLU A 110 34.48 -25.31 -3.13
C GLU A 110 35.55 -26.39 -2.92
N GLU A 111 35.36 -27.27 -1.94
CA GLU A 111 36.32 -28.34 -1.65
C GLU A 111 36.54 -29.26 -2.86
N ARG A 112 35.45 -29.65 -3.55
CA ARG A 112 35.52 -30.46 -4.77
C ARG A 112 36.27 -29.75 -5.89
N SER A 113 35.99 -28.47 -6.10
CA SER A 113 36.61 -27.68 -7.17
C SER A 113 38.11 -27.47 -6.91
N LEU A 114 38.50 -27.17 -5.68
CA LEU A 114 39.90 -27.03 -5.28
C LEU A 114 40.68 -28.33 -5.49
N ARG A 115 40.09 -29.48 -5.10
CA ARG A 115 40.71 -30.80 -5.31
C ARG A 115 40.95 -31.08 -6.79
N THR A 116 39.95 -30.85 -7.65
CA THR A 116 40.08 -31.06 -9.10
C THR A 116 41.08 -30.09 -9.73
N LEU A 117 41.18 -28.85 -9.24
CA LEU A 117 42.19 -27.89 -9.72
C LEU A 117 43.61 -28.32 -9.36
N VAL A 118 43.84 -28.80 -8.12
CA VAL A 118 45.15 -29.34 -7.71
C VAL A 118 45.55 -30.54 -8.57
N GLU A 119 44.62 -31.47 -8.82
CA GLU A 119 44.87 -32.63 -9.69
C GLU A 119 45.16 -32.23 -11.13
N LEU A 120 44.46 -31.23 -11.66
CA LEU A 120 44.60 -30.78 -13.06
C LEU A 120 45.90 -30.03 -13.32
N HIS A 121 46.32 -29.17 -12.37
CA HIS A 121 47.50 -28.30 -12.52
C HIS A 121 48.76 -28.88 -11.88
N GLY A 122 48.64 -29.92 -11.04
CA GLY A 122 49.75 -30.44 -10.25
C GLY A 122 50.32 -29.40 -9.27
N CYS A 123 49.50 -28.44 -8.85
CA CYS A 123 49.92 -27.27 -8.07
C CYS A 123 49.63 -27.43 -6.56
N ALA A 124 50.16 -26.52 -5.75
CA ALA A 124 49.79 -26.43 -4.33
C ALA A 124 48.35 -25.89 -4.17
N MET A 125 47.72 -26.20 -3.02
CA MET A 125 46.36 -25.73 -2.70
C MET A 125 46.22 -24.20 -2.78
N ALA A 126 47.23 -23.44 -2.33
CA ALA A 126 47.21 -21.97 -2.38
C ALA A 126 47.10 -21.40 -3.82
N GLU A 127 47.64 -22.10 -4.81
CA GLU A 127 47.55 -21.68 -6.21
C GLU A 127 46.18 -22.02 -6.80
N ALA A 128 45.60 -23.17 -6.45
CA ALA A 128 44.22 -23.52 -6.80
C ALA A 128 43.22 -22.53 -6.18
N GLU A 129 43.44 -22.10 -4.94
CA GLU A 129 42.65 -21.03 -4.30
C GLU A 129 42.74 -19.71 -5.06
N ARG A 130 43.93 -19.33 -5.53
CA ARG A 130 44.12 -18.12 -6.34
C ARG A 130 43.35 -18.19 -7.66
N LEU A 131 43.31 -19.36 -8.31
CA LEU A 131 42.54 -19.58 -9.54
C LEU A 131 41.02 -19.50 -9.30
N LEU A 132 40.55 -19.95 -8.13
CA LEU A 132 39.13 -19.94 -7.77
C LEU A 132 38.65 -18.59 -7.19
N ALA A 133 39.56 -17.74 -6.71
CA ALA A 133 39.24 -16.49 -6.02
C ALA A 133 38.30 -15.54 -6.80
N PRO A 134 38.47 -15.29 -8.11
CA PRO A 134 37.56 -14.41 -8.85
C PRO A 134 36.11 -14.92 -8.86
N ALA A 135 35.93 -16.24 -8.96
CA ALA A 135 34.59 -16.85 -8.93
C ALA A 135 33.96 -16.76 -7.54
N LYS A 136 34.76 -16.95 -6.47
CA LYS A 136 34.31 -16.73 -5.08
C LYS A 136 33.85 -15.29 -4.86
N GLU A 137 34.61 -14.32 -5.35
CA GLU A 137 34.24 -12.90 -5.24
C GLU A 137 32.93 -12.62 -5.99
N GLN A 138 32.78 -13.11 -7.23
CA GLN A 138 31.57 -12.95 -8.02
C GLN A 138 30.33 -13.54 -7.32
N ILE A 139 30.45 -14.75 -6.78
CA ILE A 139 29.36 -15.41 -6.03
C ILE A 139 29.03 -14.64 -4.75
N GLY A 140 30.06 -14.14 -4.04
CA GLY A 140 29.88 -13.31 -2.86
C GLY A 140 29.11 -12.01 -3.16
N GLN A 141 29.47 -11.33 -4.26
CA GLN A 141 28.76 -10.13 -4.73
C GLN A 141 27.32 -10.44 -5.14
N GLN A 142 27.09 -11.55 -5.85
CA GLN A 142 25.75 -11.97 -6.24
C GLN A 142 24.87 -12.28 -5.01
N HIS A 143 25.41 -13.02 -4.04
CA HIS A 143 24.70 -13.33 -2.80
C HIS A 143 24.37 -12.08 -1.99
N ALA A 144 25.29 -11.11 -1.92
CA ALA A 144 25.05 -9.83 -1.27
C ALA A 144 23.90 -9.06 -1.93
N ARG A 145 23.81 -9.08 -3.28
CA ARG A 145 22.69 -8.47 -4.02
C ARG A 145 21.38 -9.19 -3.73
N GLU A 146 21.35 -10.52 -3.80
CA GLU A 146 20.15 -11.31 -3.50
C GLU A 146 19.63 -11.06 -2.07
N LEU A 147 20.53 -10.93 -1.08
CA LEU A 147 20.15 -10.58 0.29
C LEU A 147 19.58 -9.14 0.37
N ALA A 148 20.17 -8.19 -0.35
CA ALA A 148 19.65 -6.81 -0.41
C ALA A 148 18.26 -6.76 -1.04
N ASP A 149 18.02 -7.51 -2.13
CA ASP A 149 16.72 -7.59 -2.79
C ASP A 149 15.67 -8.23 -1.88
N ARG A 150 16.02 -9.30 -1.16
CA ARG A 150 15.13 -9.94 -0.18
C ARG A 150 14.77 -9.01 0.98
N ARG A 151 15.75 -8.25 1.51
CA ARG A 151 15.49 -7.22 2.53
C ARG A 151 14.53 -6.17 2.01
N THR A 152 14.78 -5.66 0.79
CA THR A 152 13.92 -4.66 0.14
C THR A 152 12.50 -5.19 -0.03
N TYR A 153 12.34 -6.41 -0.54
CA TYR A 153 11.04 -7.06 -0.70
C TYR A 153 10.31 -7.26 0.62
N ALA A 154 11.01 -7.68 1.69
CA ALA A 154 10.43 -7.85 3.01
C ALA A 154 9.95 -6.51 3.60
N LEU A 155 10.75 -5.44 3.45
CA LEU A 155 10.38 -4.10 3.88
C LEU A 155 9.21 -3.55 3.06
N GLU A 156 9.19 -3.75 1.74
CA GLU A 156 8.06 -3.36 0.88
C GLU A 156 6.78 -4.13 1.19
N ALA A 157 6.88 -5.42 1.49
CA ALA A 157 5.75 -6.24 1.93
C ALA A 157 5.19 -5.72 3.27
N HIS A 158 6.08 -5.41 4.23
CA HIS A 158 5.73 -4.78 5.49
C HIS A 158 5.08 -3.42 5.28
N SER A 159 5.67 -2.55 4.46
CA SER A 159 5.09 -1.25 4.13
C SER A 159 3.70 -1.38 3.49
N ARG A 160 3.51 -2.34 2.58
CA ARG A 160 2.19 -2.62 1.99
C ARG A 160 1.18 -3.10 3.04
N GLU A 161 1.58 -3.94 3.97
CA GLU A 161 0.68 -4.45 5.01
C GLU A 161 0.33 -3.37 6.05
N VAL A 162 1.28 -2.51 6.43
CA VAL A 162 1.03 -1.34 7.30
C VAL A 162 0.12 -0.33 6.60
N LEU A 163 0.39 0.01 5.33
CA LEU A 163 -0.44 0.92 4.54
C LEU A 163 -1.85 0.33 4.26
N GLY A 164 -1.95 -0.99 4.12
CA GLY A 164 -3.21 -1.71 3.86
C GLY A 164 -4.11 -1.90 5.09
N ASN A 165 -3.69 -1.39 6.26
CA ASN A 165 -4.53 -1.27 7.46
C ASN A 165 -5.15 -2.59 7.95
N ARG A 166 -4.43 -3.71 7.82
CA ARG A 166 -4.59 -4.76 8.82
C ARG A 166 -4.14 -4.13 10.13
N ARG A 167 -4.94 -4.20 11.20
CA ARG A 167 -4.54 -3.75 12.54
C ARG A 167 -3.13 -4.27 12.78
N PHE A 168 -2.14 -3.39 12.61
CA PHE A 168 -0.76 -3.79 12.61
C PHE A 168 -0.40 -3.98 14.06
N ASP A 169 -0.67 -5.18 14.54
CA ASP A 169 -0.36 -5.57 15.89
C ASP A 169 1.12 -5.92 15.97
N LYS A 170 1.63 -6.03 17.18
CA LYS A 170 3.01 -6.44 17.45
C LYS A 170 3.37 -7.81 16.81
N ARG A 171 2.43 -8.55 16.22
CA ARG A 171 2.73 -9.81 15.51
C ARG A 171 3.20 -9.57 14.08
N GLY A 172 2.66 -8.56 13.39
CA GLY A 172 3.15 -8.15 12.07
C GLY A 172 4.62 -7.76 12.13
N GLU A 173 4.98 -6.88 13.07
CA GLU A 173 6.37 -6.44 13.28
C GLU A 173 7.30 -7.61 13.60
N LYS A 174 6.87 -8.53 14.48
CA LYS A 174 7.64 -9.73 14.80
C LYS A 174 7.84 -10.65 13.59
N SER A 175 6.85 -10.75 12.72
CA SER A 175 6.94 -11.57 11.51
C SER A 175 7.93 -10.95 10.51
N THR A 176 7.87 -9.63 10.31
CA THR A 176 8.84 -8.90 9.46
C THR A 176 10.25 -8.99 10.03
N LEU A 177 10.43 -8.79 11.34
CA LEU A 177 11.72 -8.96 12.01
C LEU A 177 12.27 -10.36 11.80
N LYS A 178 11.43 -11.39 11.99
CA LYS A 178 11.80 -12.78 11.76
C LYS A 178 12.27 -13.00 10.31
N VAL A 179 11.55 -12.48 9.32
CA VAL A 179 11.95 -12.57 7.90
C VAL A 179 13.27 -11.84 7.62
N LEU A 180 13.47 -10.64 8.18
CA LEU A 180 14.71 -9.88 8.01
C LEU A 180 15.92 -10.61 8.64
N MET A 181 15.71 -11.27 9.78
CA MET A 181 16.74 -12.07 10.44
C MET A 181 17.03 -13.37 9.68
N GLU A 182 15.99 -14.17 9.38
CA GLU A 182 16.13 -15.49 8.76
C GLU A 182 16.53 -15.43 7.28
N HIS A 183 16.05 -14.44 6.53
CA HIS A 183 16.26 -14.36 5.09
C HIS A 183 17.08 -13.16 4.64
N GLY A 184 17.12 -12.10 5.45
CA GLY A 184 17.96 -10.93 5.19
C GLY A 184 19.37 -11.06 5.77
N GLY A 185 19.65 -12.04 6.64
CA GLY A 185 20.94 -12.15 7.32
C GLY A 185 21.25 -10.92 8.20
N CYS A 186 20.22 -10.24 8.70
CA CYS A 186 20.38 -9.13 9.62
C CYS A 186 20.53 -9.65 11.05
N THR A 187 21.36 -8.98 11.85
CA THR A 187 21.28 -9.12 13.30
C THR A 187 19.98 -8.49 13.81
N GLU A 188 19.48 -8.92 14.96
CA GLU A 188 18.25 -8.37 15.53
C GLU A 188 18.28 -6.84 15.67
N PRO A 189 19.36 -6.19 16.18
CA PRO A 189 19.40 -4.73 16.27
C PRO A 189 19.34 -4.04 14.90
N HIS A 190 20.02 -4.61 13.89
CA HIS A 190 20.01 -4.07 12.53
C HIS A 190 18.62 -4.22 11.91
N ALA A 191 17.96 -5.37 12.09
CA ALA A 191 16.61 -5.61 11.60
C ALA A 191 15.59 -4.64 12.24
N GLN A 192 15.73 -4.36 13.53
CA GLN A 192 14.91 -3.37 14.24
C GLN A 192 15.12 -1.96 13.68
N GLN A 193 16.37 -1.54 13.43
CA GLN A 193 16.66 -0.25 12.83
C GLN A 193 16.03 -0.11 11.44
N LEU A 194 16.19 -1.11 10.56
CA LEU A 194 15.58 -1.09 9.22
C LEU A 194 14.05 -1.01 9.28
N LEU A 195 13.44 -1.70 10.24
CA LEU A 195 11.99 -1.67 10.45
C LEU A 195 11.53 -0.28 10.92
N GLU A 196 12.27 0.34 11.83
CA GLU A 196 11.99 1.69 12.31
C GLU A 196 12.10 2.73 11.18
N GLU A 197 13.16 2.65 10.37
CA GLU A 197 13.32 3.50 9.18
C GLU A 197 12.17 3.32 8.17
N ALA A 198 11.73 2.08 7.94
CA ALA A 198 10.58 1.80 7.08
C ALA A 198 9.27 2.35 7.67
N ASN A 199 9.06 2.22 8.98
CA ASN A 199 7.89 2.77 9.68
C ASN A 199 7.85 4.30 9.61
N ILE A 200 8.99 4.98 9.72
CA ILE A 200 9.10 6.44 9.55
C ILE A 200 8.68 6.83 8.12
N LYS A 201 9.20 6.14 7.09
CA LYS A 201 8.83 6.39 5.69
C LYS A 201 7.34 6.18 5.43
N VAL A 202 6.78 5.09 5.96
CA VAL A 202 5.35 4.79 5.84
C VAL A 202 4.51 5.86 6.53
N THR A 203 4.91 6.30 7.72
CA THR A 203 4.19 7.35 8.47
C THR A 203 4.21 8.69 7.73
N ALA A 204 5.35 9.06 7.14
CA ALA A 204 5.46 10.25 6.31
C ALA A 204 4.57 10.15 5.06
N ALA A 205 4.59 9.02 4.34
CA ALA A 205 3.73 8.80 3.19
C ALA A 205 2.23 8.84 3.54
N LEU A 206 1.84 8.31 4.70
CA LEU A 206 0.47 8.39 5.21
C LEU A 206 0.06 9.84 5.51
N ALA A 207 0.97 10.63 6.11
CA ALA A 207 0.74 12.05 6.37
C ALA A 207 0.55 12.84 5.07
N ASP A 208 1.37 12.58 4.04
CA ASP A 208 1.25 13.21 2.73
C ASP A 208 -0.06 12.83 2.03
N LYS A 209 -0.43 11.54 2.04
CA LYS A 209 -1.73 11.09 1.51
C LYS A 209 -2.90 11.76 2.24
N LYS A 210 -2.81 11.91 3.56
CA LYS A 210 -3.83 12.60 4.37
C LYS A 210 -3.92 14.08 4.02
N ALA A 211 -2.79 14.78 3.91
CA ALA A 211 -2.74 16.18 3.51
C ALA A 211 -3.30 16.39 2.10
N ALA A 212 -2.98 15.47 1.17
CA ALA A 212 -3.54 15.49 -0.18
C ALA A 212 -5.06 15.28 -0.19
N ALA A 213 -5.57 14.34 0.60
CA ALA A 213 -7.01 14.11 0.75
C ALA A 213 -7.72 15.34 1.33
N GLN A 214 -7.15 15.97 2.37
CA GLN A 214 -7.68 17.21 2.95
C GLN A 214 -7.71 18.35 1.94
N LYS A 215 -6.61 18.57 1.22
CA LYS A 215 -6.54 19.57 0.15
C LYS A 215 -7.56 19.29 -0.94
N ALA A 216 -7.72 18.03 -1.36
CA ALA A 216 -8.70 17.62 -2.36
C ALA A 216 -10.14 17.89 -1.89
N MET A 217 -10.44 17.67 -0.60
CA MET A 217 -11.76 18.00 -0.02
C MET A 217 -12.00 19.51 0.03
N LEU A 218 -11.00 20.31 0.43
CA LEU A 218 -11.11 21.77 0.48
C LEU A 218 -11.30 22.42 -0.90
N MET A 219 -10.73 21.84 -1.94
CA MET A 219 -10.84 22.34 -3.32
C MET A 219 -12.18 22.00 -3.99
N ARG A 220 -13.06 21.23 -3.33
CA ARG A 220 -14.37 20.88 -3.92
C ARG A 220 -15.29 22.11 -3.91
N PRO A 221 -15.83 22.52 -5.06
CA PRO A 221 -16.80 23.62 -5.11
C PRO A 221 -18.02 23.23 -4.28
N ARG A 222 -18.29 24.00 -3.22
CA ARG A 222 -19.52 23.90 -2.43
C ARG A 222 -20.61 24.65 -3.19
N GLU A 223 -21.38 23.94 -3.99
CA GLU A 223 -22.63 24.52 -4.48
C GLU A 223 -23.59 24.67 -3.28
N PRO A 224 -24.13 25.87 -3.03
CA PRO A 224 -25.10 26.09 -1.97
C PRO A 224 -26.27 25.12 -2.11
N GLY A 225 -26.66 24.45 -1.02
CA GLY A 225 -27.77 23.48 -1.04
C GLY A 225 -27.38 22.05 -1.41
N THR A 226 -26.10 21.67 -1.24
CA THR A 226 -25.66 20.27 -1.37
C THR A 226 -25.44 19.60 0.00
N VAL A 227 -25.68 18.29 0.07
CA VAL A 227 -25.36 17.46 1.25
C VAL A 227 -24.43 16.31 0.88
N TRP A 228 -23.58 15.91 1.84
CA TRP A 228 -22.76 14.72 1.69
C TRP A 228 -23.57 13.47 2.00
N VAL A 229 -23.62 12.55 1.04
CA VAL A 229 -24.31 11.26 1.16
C VAL A 229 -23.35 10.13 0.83
N VAL A 230 -23.47 9.03 1.56
CA VAL A 230 -22.83 7.78 1.19
C VAL A 230 -23.74 7.03 0.23
N GLU A 231 -23.33 6.91 -1.02
CA GLU A 231 -23.90 5.95 -1.95
C GLU A 231 -23.16 4.63 -1.80
N THR A 232 -23.90 3.53 -1.70
CA THR A 232 -23.31 2.20 -1.76
C THR A 232 -23.90 1.47 -2.95
N GLN A 233 -23.09 1.09 -3.92
CA GLN A 233 -23.57 0.27 -5.03
C GLN A 233 -23.10 -1.17 -4.82
N PRO A 234 -24.01 -2.15 -4.74
CA PRO A 234 -23.61 -3.54 -4.79
C PRO A 234 -23.01 -3.82 -6.17
N TYR A 235 -21.75 -4.24 -6.21
CA TYR A 235 -21.07 -4.70 -7.41
C TYR A 235 -21.35 -6.19 -7.55
N CYS A 236 -22.45 -6.54 -8.23
CA CYS A 236 -22.73 -7.93 -8.58
C CYS A 236 -21.96 -8.32 -9.84
N ARG A 237 -20.99 -9.24 -9.72
CA ARG A 237 -20.43 -9.96 -10.88
C ARG A 237 -21.59 -10.68 -11.60
N GLY A 238 -21.96 -10.20 -12.79
CA GLY A 238 -22.73 -10.98 -13.76
C GLY A 238 -24.26 -10.93 -13.71
N ALA A 239 -24.90 -10.21 -12.78
CA ALA A 239 -26.35 -10.02 -12.79
C ALA A 239 -26.71 -8.62 -13.30
N GLY A 240 -27.55 -8.54 -14.34
CA GLY A 240 -27.93 -7.30 -14.99
C GLY A 240 -28.39 -6.22 -14.00
N ARG A 241 -27.85 -5.00 -14.19
CA ARG A 241 -28.23 -3.72 -13.56
C ARG A 241 -29.00 -3.85 -12.23
N THR A 242 -28.29 -4.09 -11.14
CA THR A 242 -28.82 -3.76 -9.81
C THR A 242 -28.81 -2.24 -9.67
N SER A 243 -30.00 -1.64 -9.50
CA SER A 243 -30.16 -0.21 -9.26
C SER A 243 -29.30 0.22 -8.08
N SER A 244 -28.49 1.26 -8.24
CA SER A 244 -27.76 1.83 -7.12
C SER A 244 -28.74 2.23 -6.03
N THR A 245 -28.44 1.81 -4.79
CA THR A 245 -29.27 2.16 -3.64
C THR A 245 -28.47 3.15 -2.82
N ILE A 246 -28.92 4.40 -2.78
CA ILE A 246 -28.39 5.38 -1.84
C ILE A 246 -28.79 4.91 -0.43
N ILE A 247 -27.89 4.22 0.25
CA ILE A 247 -28.06 3.87 1.67
C ILE A 247 -27.82 5.17 2.43
N GLY A 248 -28.92 5.90 2.68
CA GLY A 248 -28.97 7.29 3.16
C GLY A 248 -28.28 7.55 4.50
N THR A 249 -26.96 7.45 4.54
CA THR A 249 -26.11 7.97 5.59
C THR A 249 -25.70 9.36 5.16
N PHE A 250 -26.32 10.36 5.75
CA PHE A 250 -25.89 11.75 5.61
C PHE A 250 -24.69 11.95 6.51
N LEU A 251 -23.65 12.56 5.96
CA LEU A 251 -22.44 12.84 6.70
C LEU A 251 -22.37 14.33 6.99
N THR A 252 -21.92 14.66 8.20
CA THR A 252 -21.32 15.97 8.42
C THR A 252 -20.09 16.10 7.53
N GLU A 253 -19.63 17.33 7.28
CA GLU A 253 -18.41 17.52 6.50
C GLU A 253 -17.18 16.88 7.14
N ALA A 254 -17.08 16.93 8.47
CA ALA A 254 -16.03 16.26 9.22
C ALA A 254 -16.07 14.74 9.02
N GLU A 255 -17.25 14.12 9.05
CA GLU A 255 -17.41 12.69 8.79
C GLU A 255 -17.17 12.32 7.32
N ALA A 256 -17.61 13.15 6.38
CA ALA A 256 -17.36 12.97 4.95
C ALA A 256 -15.87 13.04 4.64
N THR A 257 -15.18 14.01 5.23
CA THR A 257 -13.73 14.17 5.12
C THR A 257 -13.01 13.01 5.79
N ALA A 258 -13.37 12.63 7.01
CA ALA A 258 -12.76 11.50 7.70
C ALA A 258 -12.95 10.17 6.94
N ARG A 259 -14.13 9.96 6.33
CA ARG A 259 -14.36 8.78 5.49
C ARG A 259 -13.63 8.85 4.16
N ALA A 260 -13.61 10.01 3.50
CA ALA A 260 -12.85 10.21 2.27
C ALA A 260 -11.34 10.02 2.52
N GLU A 261 -10.80 10.58 3.59
CA GLU A 261 -9.43 10.34 4.07
C GLU A 261 -9.20 8.85 4.30
N ALA A 262 -10.10 8.16 5.02
CA ALA A 262 -9.99 6.73 5.22
C ALA A 262 -10.01 5.95 3.89
N TYR A 263 -10.78 6.37 2.88
CA TYR A 263 -10.79 5.70 1.57
C TYR A 263 -9.56 6.02 0.71
N TRP A 264 -9.04 7.24 0.80
CA TRP A 264 -7.90 7.73 0.00
C TRP A 264 -6.55 7.24 0.55
N VAL A 265 -6.43 7.22 1.88
CA VAL A 265 -5.21 6.77 2.55
C VAL A 265 -5.06 5.24 2.43
N ASN A 266 -6.17 4.51 2.46
CA ASN A 266 -6.16 3.05 2.50
C ASN A 266 -6.18 2.38 1.11
N ASP A 267 -5.91 3.09 -0.01
CA ASP A 267 -5.92 2.56 -1.39
C ASP A 267 -6.90 1.39 -1.54
N ALA A 268 -8.20 1.69 -1.41
CA ALA A 268 -9.28 0.71 -1.29
C ALA A 268 -9.02 -0.61 -2.05
N TYR A 269 -8.64 -1.63 -1.27
CA TYR A 269 -8.72 -3.07 -1.55
C TYR A 269 -8.58 -3.51 -3.01
N MET A 270 -7.42 -4.09 -3.34
CA MET A 270 -7.38 -5.15 -4.35
C MET A 270 -8.12 -6.38 -3.82
N VAL A 271 -9.37 -6.55 -4.24
CA VAL A 271 -10.01 -7.87 -4.31
C VAL A 271 -9.78 -8.35 -5.74
N ASP A 272 -8.89 -9.33 -5.91
CA ASP A 272 -8.57 -10.03 -7.18
C ASP A 272 -8.25 -9.12 -8.38
N CYS A 273 -7.03 -8.61 -8.46
CA CYS A 273 -6.35 -8.18 -9.71
C CYS A 273 -7.01 -7.11 -10.59
N PHE A 274 -8.10 -6.47 -10.18
CA PHE A 274 -8.72 -5.36 -10.91
C PHE A 274 -8.80 -4.12 -10.02
N GLY A 275 -7.76 -3.30 -10.06
CA GLY A 275 -7.78 -1.96 -9.50
C GLY A 275 -8.72 -1.07 -10.31
N MET A 276 -9.92 -0.81 -9.79
CA MET A 276 -10.72 0.33 -10.21
C MET A 276 -11.13 1.16 -8.99
N ILE A 277 -10.13 1.83 -8.39
CA ILE A 277 -10.39 3.18 -7.91
C ILE A 277 -10.20 4.05 -9.13
N SER A 278 -11.27 4.26 -9.89
CA SER A 278 -11.27 5.39 -10.80
C SER A 278 -11.24 6.63 -9.92
N CYS A 279 -10.09 7.30 -9.86
CA CYS A 279 -10.02 8.74 -9.68
C CYS A 279 -10.72 9.38 -10.89
N ASN A 280 -12.04 9.15 -10.99
CA ASN A 280 -12.83 9.70 -12.07
C ASN A 280 -12.77 11.21 -11.87
N THR A 281 -12.45 11.91 -12.95
CA THR A 281 -12.36 13.37 -13.06
C THR A 281 -13.69 14.07 -12.80
N ALA A 282 -14.75 13.35 -12.40
CA ALA A 282 -15.97 13.90 -11.85
C ALA A 282 -15.75 14.27 -10.37
N PRO A 283 -15.81 15.56 -9.99
CA PRO A 283 -15.26 16.10 -8.73
C PRO A 283 -15.97 15.67 -7.42
N TYR A 284 -16.86 14.67 -7.47
CA TYR A 284 -17.80 14.39 -6.39
C TYR A 284 -17.79 12.96 -5.84
N SER A 285 -16.96 12.04 -6.30
CA SER A 285 -16.97 10.65 -5.79
C SER A 285 -15.62 10.18 -5.27
N ALA A 286 -15.53 9.89 -3.96
CA ALA A 286 -14.48 9.02 -3.44
C ALA A 286 -15.07 7.62 -3.29
N SER A 287 -14.70 6.70 -4.19
CA SER A 287 -15.26 5.36 -4.27
C SER A 287 -14.29 4.33 -3.69
N ALA A 288 -14.76 3.47 -2.79
CA ALA A 288 -13.99 2.35 -2.26
C ALA A 288 -14.72 1.03 -2.47
N CYS A 289 -14.01 0.01 -2.95
CA CYS A 289 -14.53 -1.35 -3.04
C CYS A 289 -14.35 -2.05 -1.68
N VAL A 290 -15.43 -2.55 -1.08
CA VAL A 290 -15.39 -3.34 0.17
C VAL A 290 -15.85 -4.76 -0.13
N GLY A 291 -14.99 -5.75 0.12
CA GLY A 291 -15.36 -7.16 0.03
C GLY A 291 -16.07 -7.61 1.31
N ALA A 292 -17.32 -8.05 1.19
CA ALA A 292 -18.07 -8.64 2.30
C ALA A 292 -18.68 -9.98 1.86
N GLY A 293 -18.04 -11.08 2.24
CA GLY A 293 -18.57 -12.46 2.20
C GLY A 293 -18.82 -13.06 0.80
N GLU A 294 -19.54 -12.37 -0.08
CA GLU A 294 -20.02 -12.86 -1.39
C GLU A 294 -20.09 -11.79 -2.50
N GLY A 295 -19.64 -10.55 -2.26
CA GLY A 295 -19.65 -9.49 -3.28
C GLY A 295 -18.73 -8.31 -2.99
N VAL A 296 -18.42 -7.54 -4.04
CA VAL A 296 -17.75 -6.25 -3.93
C VAL A 296 -18.84 -5.18 -3.80
N MET A 297 -18.69 -4.20 -2.91
CA MET A 297 -19.57 -3.02 -2.85
C MET A 297 -18.75 -1.76 -3.08
N THR A 298 -19.17 -0.87 -3.96
CA THR A 298 -18.57 0.46 -4.08
C THR A 298 -19.24 1.40 -3.09
N VAL A 299 -18.45 2.06 -2.24
CA VAL A 299 -18.92 3.09 -1.32
C VAL A 299 -18.41 4.44 -1.81
N SER A 300 -19.32 5.30 -2.25
CA SER A 300 -19.03 6.62 -2.80
C SER A 300 -19.54 7.72 -1.88
N VAL A 301 -18.70 8.68 -1.51
CA VAL A 301 -19.15 9.90 -0.81
C VAL A 301 -19.46 10.97 -1.87
N LEU A 302 -20.74 11.28 -2.04
CA LEU A 302 -21.27 12.21 -3.05
C LEU A 302 -21.81 13.50 -2.44
N ALA A 303 -21.59 14.63 -3.11
CA ALA A 303 -22.36 15.84 -2.88
C ALA A 303 -23.63 15.78 -3.73
N VAL A 304 -24.80 15.79 -3.08
CA VAL A 304 -26.10 15.69 -3.76
C VAL A 304 -26.90 16.96 -3.48
N ASP A 305 -27.46 17.54 -4.52
CA ASP A 305 -28.40 18.66 -4.41
C ASP A 305 -29.63 18.24 -3.58
N VAL A 306 -29.99 19.04 -2.59
CA VAL A 306 -31.18 18.86 -1.73
C VAL A 306 -32.45 18.65 -2.56
N MET A 307 -32.54 19.24 -3.75
CA MET A 307 -33.65 19.06 -4.69
C MET A 307 -33.76 17.63 -5.21
N GLN A 308 -32.65 16.88 -5.29
CA GLN A 308 -32.65 15.50 -5.78
C GLN A 308 -32.99 14.49 -4.67
N LEU A 309 -32.94 14.90 -3.39
CA LEU A 309 -33.24 14.01 -2.27
C LEU A 309 -34.72 13.62 -2.22
N GLN A 310 -34.97 12.34 -1.94
CA GLN A 310 -36.30 11.80 -1.65
C GLN A 310 -36.75 12.18 -0.24
N THR A 311 -38.05 12.09 0.05
CA THR A 311 -38.64 12.51 1.34
C THR A 311 -37.99 11.80 2.55
N ASN A 312 -37.76 10.49 2.48
CA ASN A 312 -37.13 9.75 3.58
C ASN A 312 -35.68 10.19 3.83
N MET A 313 -34.98 10.53 2.75
CA MET A 313 -33.63 11.07 2.78
C MET A 313 -33.61 12.46 3.43
N LEU A 314 -34.50 13.36 3.02
CA LEU A 314 -34.66 14.69 3.63
C LEU A 314 -34.94 14.61 5.12
N LYS A 315 -35.88 13.75 5.54
CA LYS A 315 -36.22 13.55 6.97
C LYS A 315 -35.01 13.11 7.78
N LYS A 316 -34.22 12.17 7.27
CA LYS A 316 -33.03 11.66 7.98
C LYS A 316 -31.91 12.70 8.03
N ALA A 317 -31.71 13.49 6.96
CA ALA A 317 -30.78 14.61 6.96
C ALA A 317 -31.17 15.69 7.99
N LEU A 318 -32.46 16.01 8.09
CA LEU A 318 -32.99 16.95 9.08
C LEU A 318 -32.87 16.43 10.50
N GLN A 319 -33.17 15.14 10.73
CA GLN A 319 -33.06 14.49 12.04
C GLN A 319 -31.63 14.53 12.57
N LEU A 320 -30.63 14.26 11.71
CA LEU A 320 -29.21 14.33 12.07
C LEU A 320 -28.76 15.76 12.43
N ARG A 321 -29.50 16.76 11.98
CA ARG A 321 -29.28 18.18 12.31
C ARG A 321 -30.20 18.69 13.41
N GLY A 322 -30.92 17.80 14.10
CA GLY A 322 -31.83 18.17 15.19
C GLY A 322 -33.09 18.93 14.75
N ALA A 323 -33.40 18.96 13.46
CA ALA A 323 -34.53 19.70 12.93
C ALA A 323 -35.79 18.83 12.81
N ALA A 324 -36.96 19.49 12.87
CA ALA A 324 -38.25 18.83 12.71
C ALA A 324 -38.35 18.10 11.35
N THR A 325 -38.96 16.91 11.34
CA THR A 325 -39.04 16.02 10.16
C THR A 325 -40.45 15.87 9.59
N ASN A 326 -41.42 16.64 10.11
CA ASN A 326 -42.78 16.75 9.61
C ASN A 326 -42.87 17.80 8.49
N GLY A 327 -43.84 17.61 7.59
CA GLY A 327 -44.14 18.54 6.51
C GLY A 327 -44.16 17.92 5.12
N THR A 328 -44.53 18.73 4.13
CA THR A 328 -44.44 18.40 2.70
C THR A 328 -42.97 18.31 2.24
N ARG A 329 -42.72 17.71 1.07
CA ARG A 329 -41.35 17.56 0.55
C ARG A 329 -40.67 18.91 0.36
N GLU A 330 -41.43 19.90 -0.09
CA GLU A 330 -41.01 21.28 -0.32
C GLU A 330 -40.63 21.97 1.00
N GLU A 331 -41.42 21.78 2.06
CA GLU A 331 -41.11 22.30 3.40
C GLU A 331 -39.82 21.68 3.96
N LEU A 332 -39.63 20.37 3.80
CA LEU A 332 -38.41 19.69 4.26
C LEU A 332 -37.17 20.18 3.49
N ARG A 333 -37.27 20.39 2.18
CA ARG A 333 -36.19 20.95 1.36
C ARG A 333 -35.85 22.38 1.77
N SER A 334 -36.85 23.24 1.92
CA SER A 334 -36.65 24.63 2.37
C SER A 334 -36.01 24.68 3.75
N ARG A 335 -36.44 23.81 4.67
CA ARG A 335 -35.85 23.69 6.02
C ARG A 335 -34.40 23.24 5.96
N LEU A 336 -34.09 22.21 5.16
CA LEU A 336 -32.73 21.71 5.01
C LEU A 336 -31.81 22.73 4.33
N ASN A 337 -32.29 23.43 3.30
CA ASN A 337 -31.55 24.52 2.65
C ASN A 337 -31.27 25.68 3.63
N GLY A 338 -32.24 26.05 4.46
CA GLY A 338 -32.02 27.03 5.53
C GLY A 338 -30.92 26.61 6.51
N LEU A 339 -30.84 25.32 6.84
CA LEU A 339 -29.78 24.78 7.69
C LEU A 339 -28.42 24.65 7.00
N LEU A 340 -28.38 24.55 5.67
CA LEU A 340 -27.14 24.49 4.89
C LEU A 340 -26.55 25.87 4.59
N GLN A 341 -27.39 26.91 4.61
CA GLN A 341 -26.94 28.30 4.55
C GLN A 341 -26.40 28.82 5.89
N LEU A 342 -26.50 28.04 6.97
CA LEU A 342 -25.88 28.37 8.24
C LEU A 342 -24.35 28.16 8.14
N PRO A 343 -23.53 29.13 8.58
CA PRO A 343 -22.10 28.90 8.70
C PRO A 343 -21.82 27.76 9.68
N SER A 344 -20.75 27.01 9.42
CA SER A 344 -20.36 25.92 10.31
C SER A 344 -19.94 26.44 11.69
N THR A 345 -20.05 25.60 12.72
CA THR A 345 -19.65 25.96 14.09
C THR A 345 -18.20 26.47 14.16
N ASP A 346 -17.31 25.94 13.32
CA ASP A 346 -15.90 26.31 13.29
C ASP A 346 -15.67 27.63 12.54
N GLU A 347 -16.44 27.92 11.48
CA GLU A 347 -16.47 29.25 10.85
C GLU A 347 -16.92 30.33 11.86
N VAL A 348 -17.95 30.04 12.67
CA VAL A 348 -18.42 30.96 13.72
C VAL A 348 -17.39 31.13 14.85
N LYS A 349 -16.64 30.08 15.20
CA LYS A 349 -15.51 30.21 16.13
C LYS A 349 -14.39 31.07 15.55
N ALA A 350 -14.06 30.91 14.26
CA ALA A 350 -13.06 31.73 13.59
C ALA A 350 -13.48 33.22 13.58
N MET A 351 -14.75 33.50 13.23
CA MET A 351 -15.32 34.86 13.33
C MET A 351 -15.21 35.41 14.74
N ARG A 352 -15.50 34.61 15.76
CA ARG A 352 -15.32 35.01 17.16
C ARG A 352 -13.86 35.35 17.47
N THR A 353 -12.90 34.56 17.03
CA THR A 353 -11.47 34.81 17.25
C THR A 353 -11.06 36.14 16.63
N VAL A 354 -11.48 36.41 15.39
CA VAL A 354 -11.24 37.69 14.72
C VAL A 354 -11.80 38.87 15.53
N LEU A 355 -13.03 38.75 16.04
CA LEU A 355 -13.66 39.78 16.88
C LEU A 355 -12.96 40.01 18.24
N GLN A 356 -12.21 39.03 18.76
CA GLN A 356 -11.54 39.13 20.06
C GLN A 356 -10.08 39.55 19.95
N GLU A 357 -9.37 39.08 18.93
CA GLU A 357 -7.91 39.12 18.87
C GLU A 357 -7.39 40.13 17.85
N THR A 358 -8.20 40.54 16.87
CA THR A 358 -7.73 41.44 15.81
C THR A 358 -8.03 42.90 16.15
N PRO A 359 -7.02 43.78 16.28
CA PRO A 359 -7.24 45.22 16.53
C PRO A 359 -7.62 46.01 15.27
N GLU A 360 -7.67 45.36 14.10
CA GLU A 360 -7.95 46.03 12.82
C GLU A 360 -9.45 46.34 12.67
N ARG A 361 -9.78 47.64 12.73
CA ARG A 361 -11.15 48.18 12.66
C ARG A 361 -11.95 47.67 11.45
N SER A 362 -11.37 47.71 10.24
CA SER A 362 -12.00 47.31 8.98
C SER A 362 -12.43 45.85 9.01
N LEU A 363 -11.55 44.97 9.50
CA LEU A 363 -11.83 43.55 9.59
C LEU A 363 -12.89 43.23 10.66
N GLN A 364 -12.84 43.90 11.81
CA GLN A 364 -13.86 43.76 12.86
C GLN A 364 -15.25 44.20 12.37
N LEU A 365 -15.36 45.34 11.68
CA LEU A 365 -16.65 45.81 11.13
C LEU A 365 -17.19 44.86 10.06
N LYS A 366 -16.34 44.36 9.16
CA LYS A 366 -16.74 43.35 8.18
C LYS A 366 -17.26 42.09 8.87
N THR A 367 -16.50 41.57 9.83
CA THR A 367 -16.87 40.37 10.59
C THR A 367 -18.16 40.58 11.38
N LEU A 368 -18.38 41.77 11.97
CA LEU A 368 -19.64 42.09 12.65
C LEU A 368 -20.84 42.10 11.71
N ARG A 369 -20.70 42.62 10.48
CA ARG A 369 -21.76 42.59 9.47
C ARG A 369 -22.06 41.15 9.03
N ASP A 370 -21.02 40.33 8.87
CA ASP A 370 -21.17 38.91 8.57
C ASP A 370 -21.91 38.20 9.73
N VAL A 371 -21.54 38.49 10.97
CA VAL A 371 -22.19 37.95 12.18
C VAL A 371 -23.64 38.44 12.33
N ALA A 372 -23.96 39.68 11.92
CA ALA A 372 -25.31 40.23 11.93
C ALA A 372 -26.26 39.47 10.99
N SER A 373 -25.72 38.93 9.89
CA SER A 373 -26.49 38.13 8.93
C SER A 373 -26.81 36.71 9.42
N LEU A 374 -26.16 36.26 10.51
CA LEU A 374 -26.31 34.90 11.01
C LEU A 374 -27.65 34.69 11.74
N PRO A 375 -28.34 33.56 11.51
CA PRO A 375 -29.48 33.17 12.33
C PRO A 375 -29.02 32.86 13.76
N ALA A 376 -29.46 33.69 14.71
CA ALA A 376 -29.21 33.43 16.12
C ALA A 376 -30.08 32.30 16.67
N THR A 377 -29.57 31.09 16.61
CA THR A 377 -30.13 29.95 17.36
C THR A 377 -29.45 29.84 18.72
N LYS A 378 -30.21 29.39 19.73
CA LYS A 378 -29.70 29.19 21.10
C LYS A 378 -28.50 28.24 21.13
N GLU A 379 -28.56 27.17 20.35
CA GLU A 379 -27.50 26.14 20.26
C GLU A 379 -26.20 26.72 19.69
N MET A 380 -26.28 27.45 18.56
CA MET A 380 -25.11 28.09 17.94
C MET A 380 -24.45 29.09 18.89
N LEU A 381 -25.25 29.97 19.52
CA LEU A 381 -24.75 30.99 20.45
C LEU A 381 -24.09 30.36 21.68
N THR A 382 -24.61 29.24 22.18
CA THR A 382 -24.06 28.52 23.34
C THR A 382 -22.76 27.78 22.98
N ALA A 383 -22.74 27.07 21.85
CA ALA A 383 -21.61 26.26 21.41
C ALA A 383 -20.39 27.11 21.02
N THR A 384 -20.61 28.25 20.35
CA THR A 384 -19.54 29.10 19.82
C THR A 384 -19.12 30.20 20.80
N ARG A 385 -20.04 30.56 21.73
CA ARG A 385 -19.95 31.72 22.62
C ARG A 385 -19.73 33.05 21.88
N ILE A 386 -20.10 33.13 20.60
CA ILE A 386 -19.99 34.38 19.82
C ILE A 386 -20.84 35.51 20.42
N GLY A 387 -21.95 35.16 21.07
CA GLY A 387 -22.79 36.09 21.85
C GLY A 387 -22.01 36.89 22.91
N VAL A 388 -21.04 36.26 23.56
CA VAL A 388 -20.21 36.92 24.57
C VAL A 388 -19.23 37.89 23.93
N ALA A 389 -18.63 37.51 22.79
CA ALA A 389 -17.70 38.37 22.06
C ALA A 389 -18.39 39.64 21.53
N VAL A 390 -19.52 39.49 20.83
CA VAL A 390 -20.32 40.63 20.36
C VAL A 390 -20.84 41.46 21.54
N GLY A 391 -21.24 40.81 22.63
CA GLY A 391 -21.66 41.50 23.86
C GLY A 391 -20.58 42.42 24.45
N LYS A 392 -19.30 42.03 24.40
CA LYS A 392 -18.17 42.88 24.85
C LYS A 392 -17.94 44.07 23.93
N LEU A 393 -18.16 43.92 22.63
CA LEU A 393 -17.98 44.98 21.63
C LEU A 393 -18.97 46.13 21.77
N ARG A 394 -20.04 45.98 22.56
CA ARG A 394 -20.96 47.07 22.93
C ARG A 394 -20.31 48.17 23.80
N ALA A 395 -19.16 47.90 24.39
CA ALA A 395 -18.37 48.87 25.14
C ALA A 395 -17.11 49.29 24.38
N HIS A 396 -17.05 49.03 23.07
CA HIS A 396 -15.90 49.36 22.25
C HIS A 396 -15.73 50.89 22.11
N ALA A 397 -14.48 51.36 22.02
CA ALA A 397 -14.18 52.79 21.90
C ALA A 397 -14.67 53.40 20.57
N ASP A 398 -14.80 52.57 19.54
CA ASP A 398 -15.38 52.97 18.25
C ASP A 398 -16.91 52.88 18.28
N ASN A 399 -17.56 54.02 18.03
CA ASN A 399 -19.01 54.16 18.08
C ASN A 399 -19.74 53.30 17.04
N GLU A 400 -19.16 53.07 15.85
CA GLU A 400 -19.78 52.26 14.79
C GLU A 400 -19.76 50.77 15.16
N ILE A 401 -18.66 50.30 15.76
CA ILE A 401 -18.54 48.93 16.27
C ILE A 401 -19.50 48.72 17.44
N SER A 402 -19.55 49.69 18.35
CA SER A 402 -20.41 49.64 19.55
C SER A 402 -21.90 49.63 19.19
N SER A 403 -22.34 50.52 18.29
CA SER A 403 -23.74 50.57 17.84
C SER A 403 -24.15 49.29 17.11
N LEU A 404 -23.32 48.82 16.15
CA LEU A 404 -23.61 47.61 15.40
C LEU A 404 -23.68 46.37 16.31
N ALA A 405 -22.77 46.26 17.29
CA ALA A 405 -22.81 45.18 18.27
C ALA A 405 -24.07 45.24 19.16
N ALA A 406 -24.54 46.44 19.52
CA ALA A 406 -25.77 46.62 20.28
C ALA A 406 -27.00 46.17 19.48
N ASP A 407 -27.07 46.57 18.20
CA ASP A 407 -28.16 46.19 17.28
C ASP A 407 -28.23 44.68 17.07
N ILE A 408 -27.07 44.02 16.88
CA ILE A 408 -26.98 42.56 16.74
C ILE A 408 -27.51 41.87 18.00
N VAL A 409 -27.04 42.29 19.18
CA VAL A 409 -27.47 41.68 20.45
C VAL A 409 -28.97 41.89 20.68
N GLN A 410 -29.51 43.06 20.32
CA GLN A 410 -30.94 43.32 20.41
C GLN A 410 -31.75 42.44 19.45
N ALA A 411 -31.31 42.30 18.20
CA ALA A 411 -31.94 41.42 17.22
C ALA A 411 -31.94 39.95 17.68
N TRP A 412 -30.83 39.48 18.24
CA TRP A 412 -30.71 38.12 18.78
C TRP A 412 -31.62 37.90 19.99
N ARG A 413 -31.72 38.87 20.91
CA ARG A 413 -32.64 38.81 22.05
C ARG A 413 -34.09 38.73 21.59
N MET A 414 -34.49 39.57 20.64
CA MET A 414 -35.84 39.55 20.08
C MET A 414 -36.19 38.19 19.47
N ARG A 415 -35.30 37.61 18.66
CA ARG A 415 -35.51 36.29 18.06
C ARG A 415 -35.63 35.18 19.11
N LEU A 416 -34.74 35.16 20.10
CA LEU A 416 -34.77 34.15 21.17
C LEU A 416 -36.00 34.29 22.09
N CYS A 417 -36.54 35.50 22.27
CA CYS A 417 -37.78 35.70 23.01
C CYS A 417 -39.00 35.17 22.25
N VAL A 418 -39.07 35.41 20.93
CA VAL A 418 -40.14 34.87 20.07
C VAL A 418 -40.12 33.34 20.04
N GLU A 419 -38.95 32.71 20.07
CA GLU A 419 -38.85 31.25 20.19
C GLU A 419 -39.41 30.74 21.53
N LYS A 420 -39.11 31.43 22.64
CA LYS A 420 -39.66 31.06 23.95
C LYS A 420 -41.19 31.17 24.02
N GLU A 421 -41.78 32.18 23.40
CA GLU A 421 -43.23 32.35 23.35
C GLU A 421 -43.90 31.23 22.54
N LYS A 422 -43.29 30.82 21.41
CA LYS A 422 -43.76 29.67 20.63
C LYS A 422 -43.66 28.36 21.39
N ASP A 423 -42.57 28.15 22.14
CA ASP A 423 -42.44 26.99 23.01
C ASP A 423 -43.50 27.01 24.13
N LEU A 424 -43.78 28.17 24.72
CA LEU A 424 -44.83 28.33 25.74
C LEU A 424 -46.24 28.10 25.20
N GLU A 425 -46.55 28.54 23.97
CA GLU A 425 -47.84 28.26 23.31
C GLU A 425 -47.99 26.79 22.92
N LEU A 426 -46.89 26.11 22.56
CA LEU A 426 -46.89 24.69 22.24
C LEU A 426 -47.17 23.80 23.47
N TYR A 427 -46.73 24.24 24.65
CA TYR A 427 -46.94 23.54 25.93
C TYR A 427 -48.13 24.08 26.74
N GLY A 428 -48.73 25.21 26.34
CA GLY A 428 -49.89 25.83 27.00
C GLY A 428 -51.26 25.36 26.48
N ASN A 429 -51.29 24.59 25.38
CA ASN A 429 -52.51 24.07 24.75
C ASN A 429 -52.63 22.54 24.82
N THR A 430 -52.29 21.95 25.96
CA THR A 430 -52.70 20.59 26.33
C THR A 430 -53.75 20.71 27.44
N PRO A 431 -55.03 20.33 27.19
CA PRO A 431 -56.07 20.31 28.22
C PRO A 431 -55.80 19.30 29.34
#